data_AF-A0A800BH72-F1
#
_entry.id   AF-A0A800BH72-F1
#
_cell.length_a   1.000
_cell.length_b   1.000
_cell.length_c   1.000
_cell.angle_alpha   90.00
_cell.angle_beta   90.00
_cell.angle_gamma   90.00
#
_symmetry.space_group_name_H-M   'P 1'
#
loop_
_entity.id
_entity.type
_entity.pdbx_description
1 polymer ?
#
loop_
_entity_poly.entity_id
_entity_poly.type
_entity_poly.pdbx_seq_one_letter_code
_entity_poly.pdbx_strand_id
1 'polypeptide(L)'
;MKKYQVIAGLGNWEENHQTGEIYWSSELRKIFGLNKTKKILPKLFWKYLHPDDLDWMKNSWLQAEREMEPYRGIFRIKLKDGTIKHLSEQAEFIQDSGG
;
A
#
# COMPACT_ATOMS: atom_id res chain seq x y z
N MET A 1 -8.24 -14.14 4.18
CA MET A 1 -7.84 -12.93 4.91
C MET A 1 -7.74 -11.79 3.90
N LYS A 2 -8.59 -10.78 4.05
CA LYS A 2 -8.65 -9.62 3.15
C LYS A 2 -8.27 -8.39 3.97
N LYS A 3 -7.34 -7.58 3.48
CA LYS A 3 -6.97 -6.28 4.07
C LYS A 3 -7.71 -5.16 3.33
N TYR A 4 -8.19 -4.16 4.04
CA TYR A 4 -8.91 -3.01 3.49
C TYR A 4 -8.25 -1.72 3.96
N GLN A 5 -7.85 -0.85 3.02
CA GLN A 5 -7.13 0.39 3.33
C GLN A 5 -7.65 1.63 2.64
N VAL A 6 -7.59 2.74 3.40
CA VAL A 6 -7.87 4.10 2.93
C VAL A 6 -6.58 4.92 2.95
N ILE A 7 -6.04 5.25 1.78
CA ILE A 7 -5.00 6.28 1.66
C ILE A 7 -5.73 7.61 1.68
N ALA A 8 -5.59 8.36 2.78
CA ALA A 8 -6.40 9.53 3.09
C ALA A 8 -6.48 10.50 1.89
N GLY A 9 -7.65 10.50 1.24
CA GLY A 9 -8.12 11.51 0.30
C GLY A 9 -8.26 11.09 -1.17
N LEU A 10 -7.51 10.10 -1.69
CA LEU A 10 -7.42 9.91 -3.15
C LEU A 10 -7.16 8.46 -3.62
N GLY A 11 -7.36 7.43 -2.80
CA GLY A 11 -7.27 6.05 -3.29
C GLY A 11 -7.33 4.99 -2.21
N ASN A 12 -7.72 3.78 -2.62
CA ASN A 12 -7.82 2.63 -1.71
C ASN A 12 -7.07 1.44 -2.30
N TRP A 13 -6.62 0.56 -1.44
CA TRP A 13 -6.05 -0.72 -1.84
C TRP A 13 -6.52 -1.85 -0.95
N GLU A 14 -6.55 -3.05 -1.52
CA GLU A 14 -6.87 -4.28 -0.80
C GLU A 14 -5.85 -5.35 -1.18
N GLU A 15 -5.46 -6.16 -0.20
CA GLU A 15 -4.61 -7.33 -0.41
C GLU A 15 -5.28 -8.55 0.18
N ASN A 16 -5.40 -9.60 -0.62
CA ASN A 16 -5.83 -10.90 -0.16
C ASN A 16 -4.58 -11.76 0.10
N HIS A 17 -4.31 -12.06 1.36
CA HIS A 17 -3.14 -12.86 1.75
C HIS A 17 -3.25 -14.33 1.38
N GLN A 18 -4.46 -14.85 1.13
CA GLN A 18 -4.65 -16.23 0.70
C GLN A 18 -4.34 -16.41 -0.78
N THR A 19 -4.76 -15.46 -1.62
CA THR A 19 -4.59 -15.54 -3.08
C THR A 19 -3.38 -14.76 -3.58
N GLY A 20 -2.83 -13.87 -2.76
CA GLY A 20 -1.78 -12.91 -3.15
C GLY A 20 -2.26 -11.82 -4.09
N GLU A 21 -3.57 -11.67 -4.27
CA GLU A 21 -4.15 -10.66 -5.16
C GLU A 21 -4.17 -9.29 -4.48
N ILE A 22 -3.76 -8.28 -5.25
CA ILE A 22 -3.74 -6.89 -4.81
C ILE A 22 -4.61 -6.07 -5.74
N TYR A 23 -5.57 -5.37 -5.15
CA TYR A 23 -6.41 -4.41 -5.83
C TYR A 23 -5.97 -2.99 -5.47
N TRP A 24 -5.79 -2.13 -6.48
CA TRP A 24 -5.62 -0.69 -6.32
C TRP A 24 -6.76 0.03 -7.02
N SER A 25 -7.38 0.98 -6.33
CA SER A 25 -8.44 1.81 -6.90
C SER A 25 -7.96 2.62 -8.10
N SER A 26 -8.91 3.15 -8.86
CA SER A 26 -8.62 3.93 -10.06
C SER A 26 -7.81 5.20 -9.74
N GLU A 27 -8.08 5.78 -8.59
CA GLU A 27 -7.49 7.01 -8.06
C GLU A 27 -6.07 6.72 -7.54
N LEU A 28 -5.88 5.62 -6.82
CA LEU A 28 -4.55 5.19 -6.39
C LEU A 28 -3.64 4.92 -7.59
N ARG A 29 -4.15 4.24 -8.62
CA ARG A 29 -3.40 4.03 -9.87
C ARG A 29 -2.98 5.35 -10.52
N LYS A 30 -3.84 6.38 -10.51
CA LYS A 30 -3.50 7.71 -11.04
C LYS A 30 -2.39 8.38 -10.23
N ILE A 31 -2.40 8.28 -8.90
CA ILE A 31 -1.34 8.82 -8.03
C ILE A 31 0.03 8.26 -8.43
N PHE A 32 0.07 6.95 -8.74
CA PHE A 32 1.29 6.23 -9.11
C PHE A 32 1.60 6.26 -10.63
N GLY A 33 0.81 6.99 -11.43
CA GLY A 33 1.00 7.08 -12.88
C GLY A 33 0.82 5.74 -13.61
N LEU A 34 -0.03 4.86 -13.10
CA LEU A 34 -0.29 3.52 -13.66
C LEU A 34 -1.51 3.51 -14.58
N ASN A 35 -1.43 2.70 -15.65
CA ASN A 35 -2.59 2.40 -16.49
C ASN A 35 -3.62 1.56 -15.70
N LYS A 36 -4.93 1.85 -15.89
CA LYS A 36 -6.06 1.14 -15.30
C LYS A 36 -6.05 -0.37 -15.57
N THR A 37 -5.52 -0.82 -16.70
CA THR A 37 -5.50 -2.24 -17.08
C THR A 37 -4.31 -3.02 -16.55
N LYS A 38 -3.30 -2.33 -15.98
CA LYS A 38 -2.08 -3.00 -15.53
C LYS A 38 -2.35 -3.88 -14.31
N LYS A 39 -1.91 -5.15 -14.35
CA LYS A 39 -1.94 -6.01 -13.16
C LYS A 39 -1.04 -5.42 -12.08
N ILE A 40 -1.57 -5.32 -10.85
CA ILE A 40 -0.77 -4.93 -9.69
C ILE A 40 -0.06 -6.18 -9.18
N LEU A 41 1.27 -6.11 -9.12
CA LEU A 41 2.08 -7.22 -8.65
C LEU A 41 2.38 -7.07 -7.17
N PRO A 42 2.47 -8.18 -6.41
CA PRO A 42 3.07 -8.17 -5.09
C PRO A 42 4.42 -7.47 -5.15
N LYS A 43 4.63 -6.53 -4.23
CA LYS A 43 5.83 -5.67 -4.12
C LYS A 43 5.93 -4.50 -5.11
N LEU A 44 4.94 -4.25 -5.97
CA LEU A 44 4.97 -3.07 -6.85
C LEU A 44 5.11 -1.78 -6.05
N PHE A 45 4.38 -1.67 -4.93
CA PHE A 45 4.43 -0.54 -4.01
C PHE A 45 5.86 -0.17 -3.60
N TRP A 46 6.63 -1.14 -3.10
CA TRP A 46 7.99 -0.94 -2.59
C TRP A 46 8.97 -0.39 -3.62
N LYS A 47 8.69 -0.57 -4.92
CA LYS A 47 9.52 -0.01 -6.01
C LYS A 47 9.35 1.49 -6.19
N TYR A 48 8.24 2.05 -5.72
CA TYR A 48 7.96 3.47 -5.79
C TYR A 48 8.37 4.20 -4.52
N LEU A 49 8.64 3.51 -3.42
CA LEU A 49 9.00 4.15 -2.17
C LEU A 49 10.36 4.86 -2.30
N HIS A 50 10.50 6.04 -1.69
CA HIS A 50 11.79 6.74 -1.65
C HIS A 50 12.81 5.85 -0.92
N PRO A 51 14.07 5.76 -1.39
CA PRO A 51 15.08 4.88 -0.77
C PRO A 51 15.26 5.12 0.73
N ASP A 52 15.31 6.39 1.15
CA ASP A 52 15.43 6.77 2.57
C ASP A 52 14.22 6.35 3.42
N ASP A 53 13.06 6.12 2.78
CA ASP A 53 11.85 5.74 3.48
C ASP A 53 11.65 4.21 3.56
N LEU A 54 12.48 3.45 2.83
CA LEU A 54 12.27 2.03 2.60
C LEU A 54 12.48 1.18 3.84
N ASP A 55 13.52 1.46 4.62
CA ASP A 55 13.87 0.63 5.77
C ASP A 55 12.90 0.84 6.93
N TRP A 56 12.61 2.09 7.29
CA TRP A 56 11.68 2.38 8.39
C TRP A 56 10.27 1.89 8.05
N MET A 57 9.81 2.09 6.81
CA MET A 57 8.45 1.69 6.44
C MET A 57 8.29 0.17 6.43
N LYS A 58 9.28 -0.58 5.95
CA LYS A 58 9.26 -2.05 6.02
C LYS A 58 9.22 -2.54 7.46
N ASN A 59 10.03 -1.97 8.34
CA ASN A 59 10.07 -2.36 9.75
C ASN A 59 8.73 -2.09 10.43
N SER A 60 8.19 -0.88 10.27
CA SER A 60 6.87 -0.51 10.82
C SER A 60 5.74 -1.35 10.24
N TRP A 61 5.77 -1.65 8.94
CA TRP A 61 4.78 -2.51 8.29
C TRP A 61 4.83 -3.94 8.84
N LEU A 62 6.03 -4.54 8.92
CA LEU A 62 6.22 -5.90 9.44
C LEU A 62 5.81 -6.02 10.92
N GLN A 63 6.03 -4.98 11.70
CA GLN A 63 5.58 -4.93 13.09
C GLN A 63 4.05 -4.88 13.15
N ALA A 64 3.41 -3.94 12.45
CA ALA A 64 1.96 -3.80 12.42
C ALA A 64 1.26 -5.08 11.93
N GLU A 65 1.82 -5.73 10.90
CA GLU A 65 1.32 -7.01 10.39
C GLU A 65 1.44 -8.15 11.41
N ARG A 66 2.55 -8.22 12.14
CA ARG A 66 2.78 -9.24 13.16
C ARG A 66 1.86 -9.05 14.37
N GLU A 67 1.69 -7.81 14.78
CA GLU A 67 0.91 -7.44 15.97
C GLU A 67 -0.59 -7.32 15.66
N MET A 68 -0.98 -7.34 14.38
CA MET A 68 -2.36 -7.12 13.91
C MET A 68 -2.91 -5.74 14.30
N GLU A 69 -2.02 -4.76 14.43
CA GLU A 69 -2.35 -3.39 14.83
C GLU A 69 -2.48 -2.46 13.62
N PRO A 70 -3.35 -1.43 13.65
CA PRO A 70 -3.48 -0.50 12.54
C PRO A 70 -2.15 0.20 12.21
N TYR A 71 -1.69 0.06 10.97
CA TYR A 71 -0.55 0.81 10.47
C TYR A 71 -0.97 2.25 10.11
N ARG A 72 -0.14 3.24 10.44
CA ARG A 72 -0.26 4.61 9.92
C ARG A 72 1.13 5.14 9.62
N GLY A 73 1.30 5.75 8.45
CA GLY A 73 2.60 6.29 8.06
C GLY A 73 2.50 7.39 7.02
N ILE A 74 3.45 8.32 7.09
CA ILE A 74 3.65 9.35 6.07
C ILE A 74 5.00 9.09 5.42
N PHE A 75 5.01 8.88 4.11
CA PHE A 75 6.20 8.53 3.35
C PHE A 75 6.21 9.21 1.99
N ARG A 76 7.36 9.17 1.32
CA ARG A 76 7.53 9.69 -0.02
C ARG A 76 7.54 8.55 -1.03
N ILE A 77 6.84 8.77 -2.15
CA ILE A 77 7.02 7.95 -3.36
C ILE A 77 7.79 8.74 -4.42
N LYS A 78 8.60 8.04 -5.20
CA LYS A 78 9.32 8.52 -6.38
C LYS A 78 8.72 7.87 -7.63
N LEU A 79 8.11 8.68 -8.48
CA LEU A 79 7.55 8.26 -9.75
C LEU A 79 8.66 8.06 -10.81
N LYS A 80 8.29 7.45 -11.94
CA LYS A 80 9.23 7.14 -13.03
C LYS A 80 9.85 8.38 -13.68
N ASP A 81 9.11 9.48 -13.69
CA ASP A 81 9.58 10.79 -14.17
C ASP A 81 10.49 11.51 -13.16
N GLY A 82 10.72 10.92 -11.99
CA GLY A 82 11.51 11.50 -10.91
C GLY A 82 10.69 12.34 -9.92
N THR A 83 9.40 12.57 -10.18
CA THR A 83 8.52 13.33 -9.28
C THR A 83 8.43 12.66 -7.92
N ILE A 84 8.62 13.45 -6.86
CA ILE A 84 8.43 13.00 -5.47
C ILE A 84 7.06 13.46 -4.97
N LYS A 85 6.29 12.55 -4.37
CA LYS A 85 5.00 12.85 -3.72
C LYS A 85 5.01 12.35 -2.28
N HIS A 86 4.43 13.13 -1.37
CA HIS A 86 4.19 12.69 0.00
C HIS A 86 2.82 12.05 0.09
N LEU A 87 2.74 10.85 0.66
CA LEU A 87 1.49 10.11 0.88
C LEU A 87 1.33 9.84 2.38
N SER A 88 0.08 9.90 2.84
CA SER A 88 -0.32 9.38 4.15
C SER A 88 -1.13 8.11 3.94
N GLU A 89 -0.69 7.02 4.56
CA GLU A 89 -1.36 5.72 4.52
C GLU A 89 -1.96 5.37 5.88
N GLN A 90 -3.12 4.74 5.84
CA GLN A 90 -3.73 4.07 6.98
C GLN A 90 -4.10 2.64 6.60
N ALA A 91 -3.78 1.76 7.56
CA ALA A 91 -3.45 0.33 7.54
C ALA A 91 -4.26 -0.67 8.42
N GLU A 92 -5.52 -1.04 8.21
CA GLU A 92 -6.23 -2.04 9.04
C GLU A 92 -6.00 -3.50 8.62
N PHE A 93 -5.68 -4.35 9.61
CA PHE A 93 -5.49 -5.78 9.42
C PHE A 93 -6.76 -6.52 9.83
N ILE A 94 -7.59 -6.87 8.84
CA ILE A 94 -8.85 -7.57 9.11
C ILE A 94 -8.59 -9.08 9.02
N GLN A 95 -8.74 -9.78 10.14
CA GLN A 95 -8.87 -11.22 10.13
C GLN A 95 -10.29 -11.55 9.68
N ASP A 96 -10.39 -12.25 8.55
CA ASP A 96 -11.66 -12.82 8.12
C ASP A 96 -12.06 -13.84 9.18
N SER A 97 -12.90 -13.40 10.11
CA SER A 97 -13.46 -14.24 11.17
C SER A 97 -14.54 -15.07 10.51
N GLY A 98 -14.10 -16.04 9.71
CA GLY A 98 -14.99 -16.91 8.95
C GLY A 98 -15.96 -17.60 9.91
N GLY A 99 -17.22 -17.24 9.77
CA GLY A 99 -18.27 -18.24 9.58
C GLY A 99 -18.38 -18.55 8.10
#